data_AF-A0A534BAF2-F1
#
_entry.id   AF-A0A534BAF2-F1
#
_cell.length_a   1.000
_cell.length_b   1.000
_cell.length_c   1.000
_cell.angle_alpha   90.00
_cell.angle_beta   90.00
_cell.angle_gamma   90.00
#
_symmetry.space_group_name_H-M   'P 1'
#
loop_
_entity.id
_entity.type
_entity.pdbx_description
1 polymer ?
#
loop_
_entity_poly.entity_id
_entity_poly.type
_entity_poly.pdbx_seq_one_letter_code
_entity_poly.pdbx_strand_id
1 'polypeptide(L)'
;MWNVSGVRPLAPLGAALLAACAGNGAGLDANGQPIGAGGAPPPPLTADFKSIQDDILTPICTHCHSGAAAPEGLELDAAHSYALLVGVPSNEDPGRLRVKPGSPDASYLVLKLEGSPGIVGAQMPFGAPALPQATIDVVRQWITNGAPPAATGSTAVGSAAAASPASTSFAVTAISPRDHSRLSGPPRQIVVAFSHEVDASLLNETTLRLEIVAADGAPSVALSARLAEGNPSVVLLTPQRALGPGDYRLILRGSGGGLADVNAQSLDVDYRSEFTVQGAP
;
A
#
# COMPACT_ATOMS: atom_id res chain seq x y z
N MET A 1 -91.89 -10.41 3.59
CA MET A 1 -91.03 -10.36 2.38
C MET A 1 -89.58 -10.36 2.87
N TRP A 2 -89.03 -11.55 3.17
CA TRP A 2 -87.89 -12.20 2.47
C TRP A 2 -86.62 -11.31 2.45
N ASN A 3 -85.72 -11.44 3.45
CA ASN A 3 -84.50 -12.26 3.51
C ASN A 3 -83.34 -11.79 2.60
N VAL A 4 -82.23 -11.35 3.19
CA VAL A 4 -80.87 -11.80 2.82
C VAL A 4 -80.00 -11.85 4.08
N SER A 5 -79.68 -13.07 4.52
CA SER A 5 -78.72 -13.39 5.58
C SER A 5 -77.28 -13.18 5.10
N GLY A 6 -76.44 -12.63 5.98
CA GLY A 6 -75.00 -12.48 5.76
C GLY A 6 -74.26 -13.81 5.87
N VAL A 7 -73.34 -14.06 4.93
CA VAL A 7 -72.40 -15.18 4.97
C VAL A 7 -70.98 -14.59 4.91
N ARG A 8 -70.17 -14.88 5.94
CA ARG A 8 -68.74 -14.55 6.02
C ARG A 8 -67.96 -15.72 5.41
N PRO A 9 -67.15 -15.55 4.35
CA PRO A 9 -66.27 -16.61 3.87
C PRO A 9 -64.94 -16.60 4.64
N LEU A 10 -64.51 -17.80 5.06
CA LEU A 10 -63.18 -18.10 5.59
C LEU A 10 -62.12 -17.95 4.49
N ALA A 11 -60.96 -17.36 4.83
CA ALA A 11 -59.77 -17.33 3.98
C ALA A 11 -58.92 -18.59 4.20
N PRO A 12 -58.48 -19.31 3.14
CA PRO A 12 -57.53 -20.41 3.28
C PRO A 12 -56.07 -19.91 3.27
N LEU A 13 -55.25 -20.41 4.19
CA LEU A 13 -53.79 -20.32 4.16
C LEU A 13 -53.25 -21.20 3.02
N GLY A 14 -52.59 -20.58 2.02
CA GLY A 14 -51.82 -21.29 1.00
C GLY A 14 -50.38 -21.53 1.45
N ALA A 15 -49.96 -22.78 1.53
CA ALA A 15 -48.58 -23.18 1.78
C ALA A 15 -47.74 -23.03 0.50
N ALA A 16 -46.68 -22.20 0.55
CA ALA A 16 -45.72 -22.06 -0.52
C ALA A 16 -44.68 -23.20 -0.47
N LEU A 17 -44.65 -24.05 -1.50
CA LEU A 17 -43.63 -25.07 -1.70
C LEU A 17 -42.37 -24.41 -2.31
N LEU A 18 -41.31 -24.28 -1.51
CA LEU A 18 -39.97 -23.94 -1.98
C LEU A 18 -39.36 -25.16 -2.68
N ALA A 19 -39.28 -25.12 -4.01
CA ALA A 19 -38.49 -26.06 -4.78
C ALA A 19 -37.00 -25.74 -4.60
N ALA A 20 -36.34 -26.41 -3.66
CA ALA A 20 -34.89 -26.40 -3.55
C ALA A 20 -34.31 -27.32 -4.63
N CYS A 21 -33.52 -26.77 -5.55
CA CYS A 21 -32.71 -27.56 -6.47
C CYS A 21 -31.68 -28.35 -5.66
N ALA A 22 -31.97 -29.61 -5.35
CA ALA A 22 -30.99 -30.54 -4.80
C ALA A 22 -29.96 -30.88 -5.90
N GLY A 23 -28.78 -30.24 -5.85
CA GLY A 23 -27.64 -30.66 -6.65
C GLY A 23 -27.23 -32.08 -6.29
N ASN A 24 -26.79 -32.86 -7.28
CA ASN A 24 -26.48 -34.30 -7.14
C ASN A 24 -25.19 -34.62 -6.33
N GLY A 25 -24.58 -33.63 -5.67
CA GLY A 25 -23.35 -33.80 -4.88
C GLY A 25 -22.12 -34.24 -5.70
N ALA A 26 -22.21 -34.23 -7.04
CA ALA A 26 -21.09 -34.62 -7.88
C ALA A 26 -19.94 -33.62 -7.71
N GLY A 27 -18.79 -34.11 -7.24
CA GLY A 27 -17.62 -33.27 -7.00
C GLY A 27 -17.51 -32.72 -5.58
N LEU A 28 -18.31 -33.18 -4.59
CA LEU A 28 -18.16 -32.85 -3.17
C LEU A 28 -17.84 -34.08 -2.29
N ASP A 29 -17.03 -33.91 -1.25
CA ASP A 29 -16.67 -34.92 -0.26
C ASP A 29 -17.82 -35.16 0.75
N ALA A 30 -17.60 -36.06 1.71
CA ALA A 30 -18.59 -36.41 2.72
C ALA A 30 -19.03 -35.23 3.61
N ASN A 31 -18.32 -34.09 3.56
CA ASN A 31 -18.62 -32.86 4.28
C ASN A 31 -19.18 -31.75 3.37
N GLY A 32 -19.41 -32.03 2.08
CA GLY A 32 -19.90 -31.03 1.12
C GLY A 32 -18.82 -30.10 0.57
N GLN A 33 -17.53 -30.46 0.66
CA GLN A 33 -16.40 -29.69 0.14
C GLN A 33 -15.92 -30.24 -1.21
N PRO A 34 -15.41 -29.44 -2.16
CA PRO A 34 -15.04 -29.97 -3.47
C PRO A 34 -13.94 -31.04 -3.43
N ILE A 35 -14.24 -32.27 -3.89
CA ILE A 35 -13.25 -33.35 -4.07
C ILE A 35 -12.39 -32.98 -5.28
N GLY A 36 -11.14 -32.62 -5.01
CA GLY A 36 -10.21 -32.07 -6.01
C GLY A 36 -9.77 -30.63 -5.71
N ALA A 37 -10.44 -29.94 -4.78
CA ALA A 37 -9.91 -28.75 -4.13
C ALA A 37 -9.08 -29.15 -2.89
N GLY A 38 -8.12 -30.07 -3.08
CA GLY A 38 -6.89 -29.92 -2.31
C GLY A 38 -6.36 -28.56 -2.74
N GLY A 39 -6.38 -27.59 -1.82
CA GLY A 39 -6.02 -26.20 -2.13
C GLY A 39 -4.81 -26.22 -3.04
N ALA A 40 -5.00 -25.72 -4.28
CA ALA A 40 -3.91 -25.68 -5.24
C ALA A 40 -2.69 -25.15 -4.47
N PRO A 41 -1.51 -25.81 -4.56
CA PRO A 41 -0.32 -25.27 -3.93
C PRO A 41 -0.27 -23.78 -4.28
N PRO A 42 -0.05 -22.87 -3.31
CA PRO A 42 0.09 -21.47 -3.63
C PRO A 42 1.06 -21.38 -4.82
N PRO A 43 0.74 -20.54 -5.83
CA PRO A 43 1.57 -20.43 -7.01
C PRO A 43 3.03 -20.26 -6.59
N PRO A 44 3.99 -20.85 -7.32
CA PRO A 44 5.38 -20.76 -6.93
C PRO A 44 5.76 -19.29 -6.77
N LEU A 45 6.47 -18.98 -5.69
CA LEU A 45 6.98 -17.63 -5.42
C LEU A 45 7.77 -17.13 -6.65
N THR A 46 7.34 -16.00 -7.22
CA THR A 46 7.93 -15.40 -8.43
C THR A 46 8.64 -14.09 -8.13
N ALA A 47 9.64 -13.75 -8.95
CA ALA A 47 10.43 -12.52 -8.84
C ALA A 47 9.69 -11.27 -9.37
N ASP A 48 8.42 -11.13 -8.98
CA ASP A 48 7.60 -9.94 -9.18
C ASP A 48 7.06 -9.43 -7.84
N PHE A 49 6.76 -8.14 -7.79
CA PHE A 49 6.37 -7.50 -6.54
C PHE A 49 5.06 -8.05 -5.97
N LYS A 50 4.12 -8.50 -6.81
CA LYS A 50 2.83 -9.01 -6.34
C LYS A 50 3.00 -10.33 -5.59
N SER A 51 3.75 -11.28 -6.15
CA SER A 51 4.05 -12.53 -5.43
C SER A 51 4.85 -12.26 -4.16
N ILE A 52 5.85 -11.38 -4.19
CA ILE A 52 6.59 -10.99 -2.97
C ILE A 52 5.65 -10.37 -1.92
N GLN A 53 4.72 -9.51 -2.32
CA GLN A 53 3.75 -8.92 -1.40
C GLN A 53 2.82 -9.98 -0.81
N ASP A 54 2.27 -10.87 -1.64
CA ASP A 54 1.23 -11.82 -1.23
C ASP A 54 1.81 -13.00 -0.42
N ASP A 55 3.02 -13.44 -0.75
CA ASP A 55 3.62 -14.66 -0.21
C ASP A 55 4.70 -14.40 0.85
N ILE A 56 5.24 -13.18 0.94
CA ILE A 56 6.28 -12.81 1.93
C ILE A 56 5.83 -11.65 2.80
N LEU A 57 5.64 -10.45 2.22
CA LEU A 57 5.48 -9.23 3.02
C LEU A 57 4.19 -9.26 3.83
N THR A 58 3.06 -9.59 3.20
CA THR A 58 1.76 -9.68 3.86
C THR A 58 1.74 -10.75 4.96
N PRO A 59 2.04 -12.03 4.68
CA PRO A 59 1.87 -13.09 5.68
C PRO A 59 2.96 -13.12 6.76
N ILE A 60 4.14 -12.52 6.55
CA ILE A 60 5.26 -12.64 7.48
C ILE A 60 5.61 -11.29 8.10
N CYS A 61 5.73 -10.24 7.30
CA CYS A 61 6.32 -8.98 7.73
C CYS A 61 5.30 -8.02 8.37
N THR A 62 4.05 -8.01 7.89
CA THR A 62 3.01 -7.08 8.39
C THR A 62 2.66 -7.29 9.87
N HIS A 63 2.97 -8.45 10.44
CA HIS A 63 2.80 -8.70 11.87
C HIS A 63 3.49 -7.66 12.76
N CYS A 64 4.63 -7.13 12.31
CA CYS A 64 5.34 -6.04 12.99
C CYS A 64 5.34 -4.75 12.17
N HIS A 65 5.39 -4.86 10.85
CA HIS A 65 5.48 -3.73 9.93
C HIS A 65 4.10 -3.31 9.40
N SER A 66 3.19 -2.96 10.32
CA SER A 66 1.87 -2.43 9.97
C SER A 66 1.42 -1.32 10.92
N GLY A 67 0.67 -0.37 10.37
CA GLY A 67 0.09 0.75 11.11
C GLY A 67 1.11 1.76 11.61
N ALA A 68 0.61 2.76 12.34
CA ALA A 68 1.42 3.90 12.79
C ALA A 68 2.56 3.54 13.77
N ALA A 69 2.48 2.38 14.42
CA ALA A 69 3.49 1.89 15.36
C ALA A 69 4.54 0.98 14.69
N ALA A 70 4.48 0.81 13.35
CA ALA A 70 5.42 0.00 12.63
C ALA A 70 6.86 0.47 12.92
N PRO A 71 7.80 -0.46 13.24
CA PRO A 71 9.19 -0.12 13.48
C PRO A 71 9.75 0.71 12.33
N GLU A 72 10.49 1.76 12.67
CA GLU A 72 11.08 2.68 11.71
C GLU A 72 10.07 3.36 10.76
N GLY A 73 8.78 3.37 11.11
CA GLY A 73 7.71 3.87 10.23
C GLY A 73 7.59 3.09 8.91
N LEU A 74 8.07 1.84 8.86
CA LEU A 74 8.04 1.02 7.66
C LEU A 74 6.79 0.14 7.66
N GLU A 75 5.79 0.52 6.87
CA GLU A 75 4.55 -0.23 6.67
C GLU A 75 4.67 -1.12 5.42
N LEU A 76 4.44 -2.43 5.59
CA LEU A 76 4.62 -3.45 4.56
C LEU A 76 3.32 -4.12 4.12
N ASP A 77 2.18 -3.44 4.30
CA ASP A 77 0.92 -3.83 3.68
C ASP A 77 0.86 -3.43 2.20
N ALA A 78 -0.10 -4.03 1.49
CA ALA A 78 -0.24 -3.90 0.04
C ALA A 78 -0.37 -2.44 -0.46
N ALA A 79 -0.86 -1.52 0.36
CA ALA A 79 -0.98 -0.12 -0.04
C ALA A 79 0.35 0.65 0.08
N HIS A 80 1.27 0.25 0.96
CA HIS A 80 2.44 1.06 1.32
C HIS A 80 3.77 0.43 0.90
N SER A 81 3.89 -0.89 0.92
CA SER A 81 5.16 -1.61 0.75
C SER A 81 6.02 -1.11 -0.40
N TYR A 82 5.47 -1.03 -1.61
CA TYR A 82 6.25 -0.66 -2.79
C TYR A 82 6.82 0.75 -2.65
N ALA A 83 5.95 1.70 -2.26
CA ALA A 83 6.29 3.10 -2.09
C ALA A 83 7.30 3.33 -0.97
N LEU A 84 7.26 2.52 0.09
CA LEU A 84 8.16 2.62 1.23
C LEU A 84 9.46 1.82 1.07
N LEU A 85 9.56 0.92 0.09
CA LEU A 85 10.76 0.11 -0.14
C LEU A 85 11.63 0.67 -1.26
N VAL A 86 11.06 0.90 -2.44
CA VAL A 86 11.84 1.11 -3.67
C VAL A 86 12.30 2.55 -3.79
N GLY A 87 13.62 2.76 -3.81
CA GLY A 87 14.22 4.09 -3.95
C GLY A 87 14.24 4.94 -2.67
N VAL A 88 13.84 4.35 -1.53
CA VAL A 88 13.66 5.03 -0.24
C VAL A 88 14.86 4.76 0.68
N PRO A 89 15.49 5.78 1.30
CA PRO A 89 16.54 5.59 2.30
C PRO A 89 16.08 4.75 3.50
N SER A 90 16.97 3.93 4.07
CA SER A 90 16.72 3.27 5.35
C SER A 90 16.81 4.27 6.50
N ASN A 91 15.92 4.15 7.49
CA ASN A 91 16.01 4.99 8.69
C ASN A 91 17.14 4.54 9.61
N GLU A 92 17.42 3.24 9.65
CA GLU A 92 18.50 2.63 10.41
C GLU A 92 19.88 2.86 9.77
N ASP A 93 19.97 2.83 8.43
CA ASP A 93 21.18 3.14 7.66
C ASP A 93 20.86 4.13 6.52
N PRO A 94 20.84 5.45 6.80
CA PRO A 94 20.50 6.47 5.79
C PRO A 94 21.44 6.52 4.57
N GLY A 95 22.62 5.89 4.65
CA GLY A 95 23.54 5.76 3.52
C GLY A 95 23.11 4.72 2.48
N ARG A 96 22.09 3.90 2.78
CA ARG A 96 21.57 2.84 1.91
C ARG A 96 20.09 3.02 1.63
N LEU A 97 19.66 2.58 0.45
CA LEU A 97 18.25 2.45 0.13
C LEU A 97 17.72 1.13 0.71
N ARG A 98 16.47 1.15 1.16
CA ARG A 98 15.72 -0.05 1.59
C ARG A 98 15.73 -1.08 0.47
N VAL A 99 15.36 -0.65 -0.74
CA VAL A 99 15.60 -1.36 -2.00
C VAL A 99 16.29 -0.40 -2.97
N LYS A 100 17.49 -0.78 -3.42
CA LYS A 100 18.20 -0.12 -4.52
C LYS A 100 17.94 -0.91 -5.81
N PRO A 101 17.12 -0.40 -6.75
CA PRO A 101 16.87 -1.05 -8.03
C PRO A 101 18.15 -1.52 -8.74
N GLY A 102 18.16 -2.76 -9.20
CA GLY A 102 19.28 -3.40 -9.90
C GLY A 102 20.47 -3.79 -9.01
N SER A 103 20.45 -3.51 -7.70
CA SER A 103 21.59 -3.75 -6.79
C SER A 103 21.15 -4.45 -5.50
N PRO A 104 20.91 -5.78 -5.52
CA PRO A 104 20.46 -6.53 -4.35
C PRO A 104 21.44 -6.43 -3.17
N ASP A 105 22.76 -6.55 -3.40
CA ASP A 105 23.78 -6.47 -2.34
C ASP A 105 23.91 -5.07 -1.70
N ALA A 106 23.42 -4.04 -2.39
CA ALA A 106 23.38 -2.68 -1.86
C ALA A 106 22.04 -2.35 -1.19
N SER A 107 21.06 -3.26 -1.20
CA SER A 107 19.72 -3.05 -0.67
C SER A 107 19.62 -3.47 0.79
N TYR A 108 19.22 -2.54 1.66
CA TYR A 108 19.15 -2.80 3.10
C TYR A 108 18.13 -3.90 3.47
N LEU A 109 17.05 -4.05 2.67
CA LEU A 109 16.10 -5.16 2.82
C LEU A 109 16.80 -6.52 2.76
N VAL A 110 17.70 -6.73 1.79
CA VAL A 110 18.44 -7.99 1.62
C VAL A 110 19.36 -8.23 2.82
N LEU A 111 20.06 -7.20 3.29
CA LEU A 111 20.91 -7.29 4.47
C LEU A 111 20.12 -7.72 5.72
N LYS A 112 18.92 -7.15 5.92
CA LYS A 112 18.03 -7.50 7.04
C LYS A 112 17.50 -8.93 6.91
N LEU A 113 17.18 -9.41 5.70
CA LEU A 113 16.70 -10.78 5.49
C LEU A 113 17.81 -11.84 5.69
N GLU A 114 19.03 -11.54 5.25
CA GLU A 114 20.19 -12.44 5.35
C GLU A 114 20.89 -12.41 6.72
N GLY A 115 20.57 -11.42 7.56
CA GLY A 115 21.28 -11.24 8.84
C GLY A 115 22.73 -10.78 8.64
N SER A 116 22.98 -10.00 7.59
CA SER A 116 24.32 -9.58 7.20
C SER A 116 25.02 -8.72 8.28
N PRO A 117 26.37 -8.76 8.36
CA PRO A 117 27.11 -7.85 9.23
C PRO A 117 26.78 -6.38 8.93
N GLY A 118 26.64 -5.57 9.97
CA GLY A 118 26.40 -4.12 9.84
C GLY A 118 24.93 -3.70 9.78
N ILE A 119 23.97 -4.62 9.88
CA ILE A 119 22.57 -4.25 10.13
C ILE A 119 22.42 -3.65 11.54
N VAL A 120 21.49 -2.71 11.69
CA VAL A 120 21.03 -2.25 13.00
C VAL A 120 19.96 -3.21 13.51
N GLY A 121 19.98 -3.48 14.82
CA GLY A 121 19.04 -4.41 15.44
C GLY A 121 19.36 -5.87 15.08
N ALA A 122 18.35 -6.60 14.61
CA ALA A 122 18.46 -8.03 14.35
C ALA A 122 17.98 -8.39 12.92
N GLN A 123 18.30 -9.62 12.51
CA GLN A 123 17.82 -10.24 11.28
C GLN A 123 16.28 -10.29 11.27
N MET A 124 15.71 -10.08 10.08
CA MET A 124 14.28 -10.23 9.80
C MET A 124 14.02 -11.57 9.09
N PRO A 125 12.89 -12.25 9.38
CA PRO A 125 11.86 -11.86 10.34
C PRO A 125 12.34 -12.04 11.80
N PHE A 126 12.16 -11.00 12.63
CA PHE A 126 12.62 -11.04 14.02
C PHE A 126 11.72 -11.93 14.87
N GLY A 127 12.33 -12.77 15.71
CA GLY A 127 11.61 -13.70 16.57
C GLY A 127 10.95 -14.88 15.84
N ALA A 128 11.24 -15.06 14.54
CA ALA A 128 10.79 -16.18 13.73
C ALA A 128 11.99 -16.85 13.02
N PRO A 129 11.84 -18.07 12.47
CA PRO A 129 12.88 -18.68 11.65
C PRO A 129 13.26 -17.78 10.47
N ALA A 130 14.54 -17.75 10.12
CA ALA A 130 15.01 -17.08 8.92
C ALA A 130 14.29 -17.60 7.67
N LEU A 131 14.06 -16.72 6.69
CA LEU A 131 13.51 -17.15 5.41
C LEU A 131 14.47 -18.13 4.73
N PRO A 132 13.96 -19.17 4.02
CA PRO A 132 14.81 -20.02 3.21
C PRO A 132 15.60 -19.20 2.19
N GLN A 133 16.85 -19.59 1.91
CA GLN A 133 17.68 -18.86 0.95
C GLN A 133 17.01 -18.72 -0.42
N ALA A 134 16.32 -19.76 -0.89
CA ALA A 134 15.57 -19.71 -2.15
C ALA A 134 14.48 -18.63 -2.17
N THR A 135 13.85 -18.33 -1.03
CA THR A 135 12.87 -17.23 -0.89
C THR A 135 13.57 -15.88 -0.96
N ILE A 136 14.72 -15.74 -0.29
CA ILE A 136 15.55 -14.52 -0.35
C ILE A 136 16.05 -14.29 -1.78
N ASP A 137 16.46 -15.35 -2.48
CA ASP A 137 16.95 -15.28 -3.87
C ASP A 137 15.87 -14.77 -4.82
N VAL A 138 14.58 -15.05 -4.59
CA VAL A 138 13.49 -14.45 -5.36
C VAL A 138 13.39 -12.94 -5.13
N VAL A 139 13.50 -12.49 -3.88
CA VAL A 139 13.55 -11.04 -3.57
C VAL A 139 14.77 -10.39 -4.21
N ARG A 140 15.95 -11.03 -4.14
CA ARG A 140 17.17 -10.57 -4.80
C ARG A 140 17.01 -10.50 -6.32
N GLN A 141 16.33 -11.47 -6.94
CA GLN A 141 16.06 -11.48 -8.37
C GLN A 141 15.10 -10.35 -8.77
N TRP A 142 14.04 -10.10 -8.01
CA TRP A 142 13.15 -8.97 -8.24
C TRP A 142 13.91 -7.63 -8.17
N ILE A 143 14.78 -7.45 -7.17
CA ILE A 143 15.65 -6.27 -7.10
C ILE A 143 16.59 -6.19 -8.29
N THR A 144 17.21 -7.30 -8.68
CA THR A 144 18.10 -7.40 -9.85
C THR A 144 17.37 -6.97 -11.14
N ASN A 145 16.09 -7.31 -11.27
CA ASN A 145 15.23 -6.91 -12.39
C ASN A 145 14.82 -5.43 -12.37
N GLY A 146 15.40 -4.62 -11.46
CA GLY A 146 15.07 -3.19 -11.32
C GLY A 146 13.93 -2.93 -10.33
N ALA A 147 13.53 -3.92 -9.52
CA ALA A 147 12.44 -3.81 -8.57
C ALA A 147 11.13 -3.25 -9.17
N PRO A 148 10.64 -3.78 -10.31
CA PRO A 148 9.46 -3.24 -10.97
C PRO A 148 8.21 -3.32 -10.07
N PRO A 149 7.25 -2.38 -10.23
CA PRO A 149 5.97 -2.46 -9.52
C PRO A 149 5.19 -3.70 -9.96
N ALA A 150 4.13 -4.03 -9.21
CA ALA A 150 3.21 -5.07 -9.65
C ALA A 150 2.64 -4.70 -11.03
N ALA A 151 2.69 -5.64 -11.98
CA ALA A 151 2.11 -5.42 -13.30
C ALA A 151 0.59 -5.17 -13.15
N THR A 152 0.12 -4.04 -13.67
CA THR A 152 -1.29 -3.70 -13.73
C THR A 152 -1.98 -4.60 -14.76
N GLY A 153 -2.41 -5.79 -14.32
CA GLY A 153 -3.31 -6.67 -15.08
C GLY A 153 -2.79 -7.12 -16.45
N SER A 154 -1.91 -8.12 -16.47
CA SER A 154 -1.81 -9.02 -17.64
C SER A 154 -2.31 -10.39 -17.22
N THR A 155 -3.62 -10.61 -17.37
CA THR A 155 -4.15 -11.95 -17.47
C THR A 155 -3.55 -12.60 -18.72
N ALA A 156 -3.09 -13.84 -18.54
CA ALA A 156 -2.66 -14.71 -19.60
C ALA A 156 -3.68 -14.76 -20.76
N VAL A 157 -3.14 -14.65 -21.98
CA VAL A 157 -3.65 -15.13 -23.28
C VAL A 157 -5.16 -15.41 -23.37
N GLY A 158 -5.91 -14.49 -23.97
CA GLY A 158 -7.28 -14.79 -24.41
C GLY A 158 -8.16 -13.61 -24.82
N SER A 159 -8.04 -13.18 -26.07
CA SER A 159 -9.04 -12.47 -26.90
C SER A 159 -9.51 -11.06 -26.53
N ALA A 160 -9.48 -10.20 -27.55
CA ALA A 160 -9.84 -8.80 -27.55
C ALA A 160 -11.32 -8.50 -27.23
N ALA A 161 -11.53 -7.47 -26.41
CA ALA A 161 -12.51 -6.41 -26.66
C ALA A 161 -11.93 -5.12 -26.08
N ALA A 162 -11.75 -4.12 -26.94
CA ALA A 162 -11.21 -2.82 -26.58
C ALA A 162 -12.15 -2.10 -25.60
N ALA A 163 -11.82 -2.16 -24.31
CA ALA A 163 -12.06 -1.03 -23.44
C ALA A 163 -10.93 -0.02 -23.72
N SER A 164 -11.27 1.21 -24.09
CA SER A 164 -10.33 2.32 -24.04
C SER A 164 -9.59 2.25 -22.69
N PRO A 165 -8.27 2.45 -22.63
CA PRO A 165 -7.64 2.63 -21.34
C PRO A 165 -8.32 3.85 -20.73
N ALA A 166 -9.12 3.64 -19.69
CA ALA A 166 -9.55 4.75 -18.86
C ALA A 166 -8.23 5.36 -18.38
N SER A 167 -7.92 6.56 -18.87
CA SER A 167 -6.78 7.34 -18.40
C SER A 167 -6.92 7.38 -16.89
N THR A 168 -6.11 6.61 -16.19
CA THR A 168 -6.19 6.54 -14.73
C THR A 168 -5.87 7.95 -14.25
N SER A 169 -6.67 8.51 -13.34
CA SER A 169 -6.42 9.87 -12.90
C SER A 169 -5.06 9.97 -12.20
N PHE A 170 -4.35 11.08 -12.38
CA PHE A 170 -3.17 11.38 -11.56
C PHE A 170 -3.66 11.65 -10.12
N ALA A 171 -3.29 10.76 -9.21
CA ALA A 171 -3.83 10.71 -7.86
C ALA A 171 -2.77 10.24 -6.86
N VAL A 172 -2.92 10.65 -5.60
CA VAL A 172 -2.15 10.08 -4.48
C VAL A 172 -2.67 8.68 -4.21
N THR A 173 -1.78 7.69 -4.23
CA THR A 173 -2.11 6.26 -4.05
C THR A 173 -1.74 5.75 -2.65
N ALA A 174 -0.73 6.34 -2.02
CA ALA A 174 -0.35 6.06 -0.64
C ALA A 174 0.39 7.25 -0.01
N ILE A 175 0.35 7.34 1.31
CA ILE A 175 1.10 8.33 2.08
C ILE A 175 1.60 7.72 3.39
N SER A 176 2.83 8.05 3.74
CA SER A 176 3.42 7.73 5.05
C SER A 176 4.14 8.97 5.60
N PRO A 177 3.88 9.41 6.85
CA PRO A 177 2.89 8.89 7.79
C PRO A 177 1.47 8.87 7.22
N ARG A 178 0.65 7.89 7.64
CA ARG A 178 -0.76 7.84 7.24
C ARG A 178 -1.52 9.07 7.70
N ASP A 179 -2.59 9.35 6.99
CA ASP A 179 -3.54 10.35 7.41
C ASP A 179 -4.13 10.05 8.80
N HIS A 180 -4.15 11.09 9.63
CA HIS A 180 -4.50 11.09 11.05
C HIS A 180 -3.69 10.12 11.93
N SER A 181 -2.52 9.68 11.49
CA SER A 181 -1.65 8.82 12.31
C SER A 181 -1.05 9.57 13.50
N ARG A 182 -0.80 8.83 14.59
CA ARG A 182 -0.09 9.33 15.78
C ARG A 182 1.25 8.62 15.88
N LEU A 183 2.32 9.37 15.75
CA LEU A 183 3.69 8.88 15.72
C LEU A 183 4.33 9.03 17.08
N SER A 184 5.05 8.01 17.52
CA SER A 184 5.82 8.03 18.77
C SER A 184 7.04 8.95 18.73
N GLY A 185 7.47 9.36 17.53
CA GLY A 185 8.58 10.28 17.31
C GLY A 185 8.51 10.94 15.94
N PRO A 186 9.36 11.95 15.68
CA PRO A 186 9.31 12.69 14.43
C PRO A 186 9.76 11.83 13.24
N PRO A 187 9.02 11.83 12.11
CA PRO A 187 9.44 11.13 10.91
C PRO A 187 10.66 11.81 10.30
N ARG A 188 11.65 11.01 9.87
CA ARG A 188 12.80 11.51 9.09
C ARG A 188 12.42 11.89 7.67
N GLN A 189 11.37 11.27 7.16
CA GLN A 189 10.90 11.40 5.79
C GLN A 189 9.40 11.18 5.74
N ILE A 190 8.73 11.98 4.94
CA ILE A 190 7.34 11.78 4.53
C ILE A 190 7.40 11.27 3.09
N VAL A 191 6.67 10.19 2.81
CA VAL A 191 6.64 9.53 1.51
C VAL A 191 5.24 9.69 0.92
N VAL A 192 5.16 10.16 -0.32
CA VAL A 192 3.91 10.28 -1.07
C VAL A 192 4.05 9.50 -2.36
N ALA A 193 3.16 8.53 -2.57
CA ALA A 193 3.09 7.77 -3.81
C ALA A 193 1.94 8.29 -4.68
N PHE A 194 2.17 8.27 -6.00
CA PHE A 194 1.21 8.70 -7.01
C PHE A 194 0.91 7.55 -7.97
N SER A 195 -0.20 7.68 -8.70
CA SER A 195 -0.61 6.72 -9.73
C SER A 195 0.28 6.75 -10.99
N HIS A 196 1.00 7.85 -11.21
CA HIS A 196 1.89 8.07 -12.36
C HIS A 196 3.20 8.74 -11.92
N GLU A 197 4.17 8.77 -12.83
CA GLU A 197 5.42 9.49 -12.63
C GLU A 197 5.17 10.99 -12.48
N VAL A 198 5.73 11.59 -11.43
CA VAL A 198 5.52 13.00 -11.10
C VAL A 198 6.48 13.87 -11.91
N ASP A 199 6.00 15.00 -12.44
CA ASP A 199 6.90 16.02 -13.02
C ASP A 199 7.73 16.66 -11.91
N ALA A 200 9.02 16.29 -11.86
CA ALA A 200 9.96 16.76 -10.86
C ALA A 200 10.14 18.29 -10.86
N SER A 201 9.89 18.97 -11.98
CA SER A 201 10.00 20.44 -12.07
C SER A 201 8.96 21.17 -11.22
N LEU A 202 7.87 20.48 -10.87
CA LEU A 202 6.78 21.01 -10.05
C LEU A 202 7.01 20.79 -8.56
N LEU A 203 8.09 20.14 -8.13
CA LEU A 203 8.38 19.90 -6.71
C LEU A 203 9.03 21.14 -6.06
N ASN A 204 8.23 21.98 -5.41
CA ASN A 204 8.71 23.18 -4.73
C ASN A 204 7.74 23.61 -3.60
N GLU A 205 8.08 24.68 -2.87
CA GLU A 205 7.31 25.15 -1.72
C GLU A 205 5.91 25.69 -2.07
N THR A 206 5.63 25.99 -3.35
CA THR A 206 4.29 26.45 -3.78
C THR A 206 3.32 25.30 -4.03
N THR A 207 3.84 24.10 -4.29
CA THR A 207 3.06 22.89 -4.58
C THR A 207 3.06 21.90 -3.42
N LEU A 208 4.08 21.97 -2.55
CA LEU A 208 4.28 21.08 -1.41
C LEU A 208 4.49 21.91 -0.14
N ARG A 209 3.58 21.82 0.83
CA ARG A 209 3.71 22.50 2.11
C ARG A 209 3.48 21.55 3.28
N LEU A 210 4.30 21.68 4.31
CA LEU A 210 4.04 21.11 5.63
C LEU A 210 3.79 22.26 6.60
N GLU A 211 2.65 22.24 7.27
CA GLU A 211 2.19 23.29 8.18
C GLU A 211 2.02 22.71 9.59
N ILE A 212 2.34 23.48 10.62
CA ILE A 212 2.01 23.11 12.00
C ILE A 212 0.56 23.51 12.26
N VAL A 213 -0.32 22.56 12.58
CA VAL A 213 -1.73 22.82 12.86
C VAL A 213 -1.86 23.50 14.22
N ALA A 214 -1.67 24.82 14.24
CA ALA A 214 -2.02 25.71 15.34
C ALA A 214 -3.37 26.38 15.07
N ALA A 215 -4.04 26.84 16.14
CA ALA A 215 -5.32 27.54 16.06
C ALA A 215 -5.16 28.99 15.56
N ASP A 216 -4.58 29.17 14.36
CA ASP A 216 -4.42 30.38 13.53
C ASP A 216 -2.95 30.68 13.19
N GLY A 217 -2.65 30.94 11.91
CA GLY A 217 -1.32 31.41 11.45
C GLY A 217 -0.19 30.37 11.41
N ALA A 218 -0.55 29.08 11.33
CA ALA A 218 0.34 27.92 11.22
C ALA A 218 1.69 28.21 10.51
N PRO A 219 2.83 28.24 11.23
CA PRO A 219 4.12 28.40 10.59
C PRO A 219 4.43 27.18 9.70
N SER A 220 4.97 27.43 8.52
CA SER A 220 5.41 26.37 7.62
C SER A 220 6.69 25.70 8.13
N VAL A 221 6.82 24.43 7.77
CA VAL A 221 8.05 23.66 7.90
C VAL A 221 8.66 23.57 6.50
N ALA A 222 9.89 24.06 6.35
CA ALA A 222 10.62 23.93 5.10
C ALA A 222 10.89 22.45 4.81
N LEU A 223 10.66 22.05 3.56
CA LEU A 223 10.86 20.70 3.06
C LEU A 223 11.92 20.72 1.94
N SER A 224 12.76 19.70 1.88
CA SER A 224 13.30 19.28 0.59
C SER A 224 12.38 18.23 -0.02
N ALA A 225 12.20 18.28 -1.33
CA ALA A 225 11.42 17.32 -2.09
C ALA A 225 12.27 16.74 -3.22
N ARG A 226 12.19 15.44 -3.44
CA ARG A 226 12.83 14.75 -4.56
C ARG A 226 12.07 13.49 -4.93
N LEU A 227 12.23 13.02 -6.16
CA LEU A 227 11.76 11.68 -6.55
C LEU A 227 12.62 10.59 -5.89
N ALA A 228 12.00 9.44 -5.62
CA ALA A 228 12.71 8.24 -5.18
C ALA A 228 13.52 7.63 -6.33
N GLU A 229 14.70 7.10 -6.04
CA GLU A 229 15.60 6.54 -7.06
C GLU A 229 14.99 5.30 -7.70
N GLY A 230 14.84 5.31 -9.03
CA GLY A 230 14.20 4.22 -9.77
C GLY A 230 12.70 4.03 -9.48
N ASN A 231 12.06 5.00 -8.82
CA ASN A 231 10.64 5.00 -8.54
C ASN A 231 10.05 6.43 -8.65
N PRO A 232 9.93 6.96 -9.88
CA PRO A 232 9.53 8.35 -10.13
C PRO A 232 8.06 8.67 -9.82
N SER A 233 7.24 7.68 -9.45
CA SER A 233 5.90 7.89 -8.90
C SER A 233 5.90 8.14 -7.38
N VAL A 234 7.07 8.13 -6.73
CA VAL A 234 7.21 8.37 -5.29
C VAL A 234 8.00 9.65 -5.05
N VAL A 235 7.41 10.57 -4.29
CA VAL A 235 8.04 11.79 -3.81
C VAL A 235 8.45 11.60 -2.36
N LEU A 236 9.72 11.90 -2.09
CA LEU A 236 10.33 11.90 -0.78
C LEU A 236 10.44 13.34 -0.27
N LEU A 237 9.77 13.62 0.84
CA LEU A 237 9.77 14.91 1.50
C LEU A 237 10.56 14.81 2.80
N THR A 238 11.60 15.62 2.95
CA THR A 238 12.44 15.64 4.15
C THR A 238 12.32 17.00 4.84
N PRO A 239 11.81 17.05 6.09
CA PRO A 239 11.84 18.24 6.92
C PRO A 239 13.27 18.77 7.09
N GLN A 240 13.48 20.06 6.84
CA GLN A 240 14.80 20.72 7.00
C GLN A 240 15.19 20.93 8.47
N ARG A 241 14.26 20.67 9.39
CA ARG A 241 14.46 20.67 10.84
C ARG A 241 13.70 19.49 11.44
N ALA A 242 14.18 18.99 12.58
CA ALA A 242 13.45 17.99 13.35
C ALA A 242 12.06 18.52 13.73
N LEU A 243 11.03 17.68 13.57
CA LEU A 243 9.67 18.02 13.99
C LEU A 243 9.56 17.86 15.51
N GLY A 244 9.01 18.86 16.18
CA GLY A 244 8.66 18.76 17.60
C GLY A 244 7.30 18.06 17.80
N PRO A 245 6.90 17.81 19.05
CA PRO A 245 5.54 17.35 19.33
C PRO A 245 4.49 18.33 18.82
N GLY A 246 3.42 17.82 18.21
CA GLY A 246 2.35 18.64 17.65
C GLY A 246 1.65 17.99 16.46
N ASP A 247 0.62 18.67 15.98
CA ASP A 247 -0.15 18.28 14.80
C ASP A 247 0.41 18.96 13.56
N TYR A 248 0.56 18.21 12.49
CA TYR A 248 1.12 18.65 11.23
C TYR A 248 0.16 18.35 10.10
N ARG A 249 0.09 19.24 9.11
CA ARG A 249 -0.69 19.08 7.89
C ARG A 249 0.20 19.19 6.66
N LEU A 250 0.27 18.12 5.88
CA LEU A 250 0.81 18.13 4.53
C LEU A 250 -0.27 18.61 3.56
N ILE A 251 0.09 19.53 2.68
CA ILE A 251 -0.75 20.03 1.60
C ILE A 251 0.00 19.83 0.29
N LEU A 252 -0.62 19.10 -0.63
CA LEU A 252 -0.18 18.92 -2.00
C LEU A 252 -1.16 19.69 -2.89
N ARG A 253 -0.68 20.73 -3.56
CA ARG A 253 -1.53 21.56 -4.41
C ARG A 253 -1.85 20.80 -5.69
N GLY A 254 -3.13 20.69 -6.05
CA GLY A 254 -3.56 20.13 -7.34
C GLY A 254 -4.13 21.20 -8.27
N SER A 255 -4.78 22.21 -7.70
CA SER A 255 -5.49 23.24 -8.48
C SER A 255 -4.61 24.45 -8.86
N GLY A 256 -4.83 25.00 -10.06
CA GLY A 256 -4.26 26.28 -10.50
C GLY A 256 -2.74 26.31 -10.63
N GLY A 257 -2.16 25.33 -11.34
CA GLY A 257 -0.71 25.16 -11.48
C GLY A 257 -0.09 24.31 -10.35
N GLY A 258 -0.85 23.32 -9.86
CA GLY A 258 -0.39 22.37 -8.84
C GLY A 258 0.50 21.26 -9.41
N LEU A 259 0.67 20.20 -8.63
CA LEU A 259 1.35 18.98 -9.05
C LEU A 259 0.65 18.35 -10.26
N ALA A 260 1.47 17.82 -11.16
CA ALA A 260 1.04 17.06 -12.31
C ALA A 260 2.01 15.91 -12.57
N ASP A 261 1.56 14.95 -13.36
CA ASP A 261 2.43 13.92 -13.91
C ASP A 261 3.26 14.46 -15.09
N VAL A 262 4.18 13.63 -15.60
CA VAL A 262 5.02 13.95 -16.76
C VAL A 262 4.24 14.17 -18.07
N ASN A 263 2.94 13.83 -18.10
CA ASN A 263 2.04 14.06 -19.23
C ASN A 263 1.16 15.31 -19.02
N ALA A 264 1.49 16.16 -18.04
CA ALA A 264 0.77 17.36 -17.65
C ALA A 264 -0.67 17.10 -17.14
N GLN A 265 -0.95 15.90 -16.66
CA GLN A 265 -2.20 15.60 -15.98
C GLN A 265 -2.11 16.03 -14.52
N SER A 266 -2.86 17.07 -14.16
CA SER A 266 -2.87 17.64 -12.80
C SER A 266 -3.60 16.75 -11.79
N LEU A 267 -3.24 16.90 -10.53
CA LEU A 267 -4.03 16.39 -9.41
C LEU A 267 -5.33 17.19 -9.33
N ASP A 268 -6.48 16.52 -9.38
CA ASP A 268 -7.79 17.19 -9.57
C ASP A 268 -8.12 18.25 -8.50
N VAL A 269 -7.71 18.00 -7.25
CA VAL A 269 -7.93 18.87 -6.10
C VAL A 269 -6.69 18.90 -5.20
N ASP A 270 -6.60 19.90 -4.33
CA ASP A 270 -5.57 19.92 -3.30
C ASP A 270 -5.74 18.71 -2.38
N TYR A 271 -4.69 17.91 -2.24
CA TYR A 271 -4.65 16.79 -1.31
C TYR A 271 -4.12 17.26 0.05
N ARG A 272 -4.75 16.80 1.12
CA ARG A 272 -4.39 17.15 2.49
C ARG A 272 -4.26 15.88 3.30
N SER A 273 -3.22 15.82 4.13
CA SER A 273 -3.06 14.76 5.11
C SER A 273 -2.50 15.33 6.40
N GLU A 274 -2.95 14.80 7.53
CA GLU A 274 -2.53 15.22 8.86
C GLU A 274 -1.86 14.09 9.62
N PHE A 275 -0.92 14.41 10.50
CA PHE A 275 -0.37 13.46 11.47
C PHE A 275 0.06 14.19 12.74
N THR A 276 0.06 13.47 13.85
CA THR A 276 0.52 13.97 15.15
C THR A 276 1.88 13.37 15.48
N VAL A 277 2.86 14.19 15.83
CA VAL A 277 4.08 13.75 16.51
C VAL A 277 3.84 13.84 18.01
N GLN A 278 3.94 12.71 18.71
CA GLN A 278 3.79 12.66 20.16
C GLN A 278 5.03 13.22 20.86
N GLY A 279 4.81 13.83 22.02
CA GLY A 279 5.89 14.09 22.97
C GLY A 279 6.41 12.77 23.55
N ALA A 280 7.66 12.78 24.03
CA ALA A 280 8.12 11.70 24.88
C ALA A 280 7.13 11.55 26.07
N PRO A 281 6.77 10.31 26.46
CA PRO A 281 5.90 10.07 27.61
C PRO A 281 6.51 10.61 28.91
#